data_AF-A0A8T4XEY7-F1
#
_entry.id   AF-A0A8T4XEY7-F1
#
_cell.length_a   1.000
_cell.length_b   1.000
_cell.length_c   1.000
_cell.angle_alpha   90.00
_cell.angle_beta   90.00
_cell.angle_gamma   90.00
#
_symmetry.space_group_name_H-M   'P 1'
#
loop_
_entity.id
_entity.type
_entity.pdbx_description
1 polymer ?
#
loop_
_entity_poly.entity_id
_entity_poly.type
_entity_poly.pdbx_seq_one_letter_code
_entity_poly.pdbx_strand_id
1 'polypeptide(L)'
;MSPSAFMVFLGVDMDLSGYPTLIKDLDGGYGIVINSNADPALAPRGMASLTIITLANYYDFPPRGTEEYLRRKREAAEALIRRAEKIIPGLSKHIIVSDAATPKTFERYTSMPEGAIYAFDQSIETRRPYFKTPIKGLYLVGASTFPGGGVEAVAISGIICANDISGWRIKAV
;
A
#
# COMPACT_ATOMS: atom_id res chain seq x y z
N MET A 1 -1.29 -15.62 -0.18
CA MET A 1 -1.70 -14.24 0.18
C MET A 1 -1.93 -13.44 -1.08
N SER A 2 -2.54 -12.26 -1.02
CA SER A 2 -2.50 -11.33 -2.16
C SER A 2 -1.05 -10.95 -2.48
N PRO A 3 -0.75 -10.47 -3.70
CA PRO A 3 0.54 -9.84 -3.98
C PRO A 3 0.87 -8.73 -2.97
N SER A 4 2.16 -8.48 -2.79
CA SER A 4 2.66 -7.30 -2.08
C SER A 4 3.07 -6.21 -3.09
N ALA A 5 3.65 -5.12 -2.60
CA ALA A 5 4.11 -4.00 -3.41
C ALA A 5 5.54 -3.58 -3.06
N PHE A 6 6.12 -2.83 -3.97
CA PHE A 6 7.27 -1.97 -3.71
C PHE A 6 6.87 -0.54 -4.08
N MET A 7 7.08 0.38 -3.14
CA MET A 7 6.68 1.78 -3.28
C MET A 7 7.89 2.69 -3.08
N VAL A 8 8.00 3.74 -3.90
CA VAL A 8 8.98 4.81 -3.75
C VAL A 8 8.22 6.12 -3.54
N PHE A 9 8.57 6.85 -2.49
CA PHE A 9 7.98 8.14 -2.13
C PHE A 9 9.02 9.22 -2.40
N LEU A 10 8.66 10.21 -3.21
CA LEU A 10 9.54 11.28 -3.63
C LEU A 10 8.94 12.64 -3.27
N GLY A 11 9.80 13.51 -2.74
CA GLY A 11 9.61 14.96 -2.80
C GLY A 11 10.53 15.51 -3.88
N VAL A 12 9.99 16.31 -4.80
CA VAL A 12 10.75 16.87 -5.93
C VAL A 12 10.58 18.38 -6.04
N ASP A 13 11.65 19.08 -6.40
CA ASP A 13 11.65 20.52 -6.68
C ASP A 13 11.25 20.83 -8.14
N MET A 14 10.18 20.17 -8.58
CA MET A 14 9.65 20.23 -9.94
C MET A 14 8.15 20.51 -9.90
N ASP A 15 7.68 21.40 -10.77
CA ASP A 15 6.25 21.60 -10.97
C ASP A 15 5.68 20.48 -11.84
N LEU A 16 4.78 19.69 -11.24
CA LEU A 16 4.10 18.58 -11.90
C LEU A 16 2.59 18.82 -12.04
N SER A 17 2.09 20.04 -11.82
CA SER A 17 0.65 20.32 -11.89
C SER A 17 0.05 20.09 -13.28
N GLY A 18 0.88 20.12 -14.33
CA GLY A 18 0.47 19.82 -15.71
C GLY A 18 0.27 18.32 -16.00
N TYR A 19 0.71 17.43 -15.12
CA TYR A 19 0.53 15.99 -15.27
C TYR A 19 -0.78 15.50 -14.65
N PRO A 20 -1.37 14.40 -15.16
CA PRO A 20 -2.47 13.74 -14.48
C PRO A 20 -2.08 13.28 -13.07
N THR A 21 -2.99 13.41 -12.11
CA THR A 21 -2.78 12.95 -10.72
C THR A 21 -2.38 11.48 -10.63
N LEU A 22 -2.93 10.64 -11.51
CA LEU A 22 -2.64 9.21 -11.59
C LEU A 22 -2.21 8.86 -13.01
N ILE A 23 -1.03 8.26 -13.13
CA ILE A 23 -0.49 7.75 -14.39
C ILE A 23 -0.24 6.26 -14.20
N LYS A 24 -0.71 5.43 -15.13
CA LYS A 24 -0.49 3.98 -15.13
C LYS A 24 0.24 3.57 -16.39
N ASP A 25 1.40 2.95 -16.24
CA ASP A 25 2.13 2.29 -17.31
C ASP A 25 1.82 0.79 -17.22
N LEU A 26 0.90 0.32 -18.06
CA LEU A 26 0.44 -1.07 -18.03
C LEU A 26 1.51 -2.05 -18.52
N ASP A 27 2.27 -1.66 -19.56
CA ASP A 27 3.38 -2.47 -20.08
C ASP A 27 4.53 -2.53 -19.08
N GLY A 28 4.75 -1.43 -18.35
CA GLY A 28 5.66 -1.40 -17.21
C GLY A 28 5.11 -2.07 -15.94
N GLY A 29 3.80 -2.21 -15.78
CA GLY A 29 3.21 -2.72 -14.54
C GLY A 29 3.50 -1.85 -13.31
N TYR A 30 3.62 -0.52 -13.48
CA TYR A 30 3.76 0.43 -12.37
C TYR A 30 2.83 1.63 -12.52
N GLY A 31 2.54 2.29 -11.41
CA GLY A 31 1.75 3.51 -11.36
C GLY A 31 2.53 4.65 -10.70
N ILE A 32 2.26 5.87 -11.12
CA ILE A 32 2.72 7.11 -10.50
C ILE A 32 1.49 7.86 -9.99
N VAL A 33 1.52 8.23 -8.72
CA VAL A 33 0.52 9.10 -8.10
C VAL A 33 1.23 10.41 -7.73
N ILE A 34 0.83 11.51 -8.33
CA ILE A 34 1.31 12.84 -7.96
C ILE A 34 0.38 13.34 -6.87
N ASN A 35 0.73 13.08 -5.62
CA ASN A 35 -0.13 13.30 -4.45
C ASN A 35 -0.51 14.79 -4.34
N SER A 36 0.43 15.69 -4.62
CA SER A 36 0.20 17.14 -4.57
C SER A 36 -0.77 17.67 -5.65
N ASN A 37 -1.05 16.90 -6.70
CA ASN A 37 -2.11 17.25 -7.66
C ASN A 37 -3.51 16.91 -7.13
N ALA A 38 -3.61 15.95 -6.19
CA ALA A 38 -4.86 15.68 -5.48
C ALA A 38 -5.10 16.66 -4.33
N ASP A 39 -4.02 17.02 -3.61
CA ASP A 39 -4.05 17.99 -2.51
C ASP A 39 -2.76 18.85 -2.52
N PRO A 40 -2.85 20.13 -2.93
CA PRO A 40 -1.70 21.04 -2.97
C PRO A 40 -0.99 21.24 -1.63
N ALA A 41 -1.61 20.94 -0.49
CA ALA A 41 -0.96 21.01 0.82
C ALA A 41 0.12 19.93 1.02
N LEU A 42 0.17 18.90 0.17
CA LEU A 42 1.12 17.80 0.25
C LEU A 42 2.50 18.12 -0.36
N ALA A 43 2.72 19.35 -0.85
CA ALA A 43 4.03 19.84 -1.26
C ALA A 43 4.12 21.38 -1.14
N PRO A 44 5.32 21.95 -0.93
CA PRO A 44 5.51 23.39 -1.07
C PRO A 44 5.16 23.91 -2.48
N ARG A 45 4.89 25.21 -2.60
CA ARG A 45 4.61 25.82 -3.91
C ARG A 45 5.79 25.62 -4.89
N GLY A 46 5.47 25.23 -6.12
CA GLY A 46 6.47 24.93 -7.16
C GLY A 46 7.20 23.59 -6.98
N MET A 47 6.81 22.80 -5.98
CA MET A 47 7.33 21.46 -5.72
C MET A 47 6.20 20.44 -5.82
N ALA A 48 6.55 19.16 -5.90
CA ALA A 48 5.58 18.08 -5.94
C ALA A 48 5.96 16.93 -5.00
N SER A 49 4.95 16.24 -4.48
CA SER A 49 5.13 14.95 -3.82
C SER A 49 4.49 13.87 -4.68
N LEU A 50 5.22 12.79 -4.93
CA LEU A 50 4.71 11.67 -5.72
C LEU A 50 5.08 10.31 -5.12
N THR A 51 4.25 9.33 -5.43
CA THR A 51 4.41 7.94 -5.04
C THR A 51 4.46 7.09 -6.30
N ILE A 52 5.51 6.29 -6.46
CA ILE A 52 5.62 5.31 -7.54
C ILE A 52 5.41 3.93 -6.93
N ILE A 53 4.49 3.14 -7.49
CA ILE A 53 4.12 1.82 -6.97
C ILE A 53 4.21 0.75 -8.06
N THR A 54 4.77 -0.41 -7.71
CA THR A 54 4.74 -1.63 -8.51
C THR A 54 4.39 -2.80 -7.61
N LEU A 55 3.83 -3.88 -8.16
CA LEU A 55 3.71 -5.13 -7.42
C LEU A 55 5.11 -5.73 -7.19
N ALA A 56 5.28 -6.43 -6.08
CA ALA A 56 6.55 -7.05 -5.72
C ALA A 56 6.32 -8.36 -4.95
N ASN A 57 7.25 -9.29 -5.10
CA ASN A 57 7.25 -10.53 -4.35
C ASN A 57 8.01 -10.35 -3.03
N TYR A 58 7.45 -10.87 -1.94
CA TYR A 58 8.05 -10.82 -0.61
C TYR A 58 9.44 -11.48 -0.55
N TYR A 59 9.63 -12.56 -1.32
CA TYR A 59 10.86 -13.35 -1.33
C TYR A 59 11.99 -12.73 -2.15
N ASP A 60 11.72 -11.67 -2.94
CA ASP A 60 12.75 -10.93 -3.68
C ASP A 60 13.63 -10.04 -2.79
N PHE A 61 13.25 -9.89 -1.51
CA PHE A 61 13.92 -9.04 -0.54
C PHE A 61 14.54 -9.88 0.58
N PRO A 62 15.83 -9.68 0.88
CA PRO A 62 16.50 -10.29 2.04
C PRO A 62 15.85 -9.89 3.38
N PRO A 63 16.23 -10.55 4.49
CA PRO A 63 15.77 -10.18 5.82
C PRO A 63 15.97 -8.68 6.11
N ARG A 64 14.93 -8.03 6.63
CA ARG A 64 14.94 -6.58 6.87
C ARG A 64 16.06 -6.20 7.84
N GLY A 65 16.79 -5.15 7.49
CA GLY A 65 17.86 -4.60 8.34
C GLY A 65 19.26 -5.16 8.03
N THR A 66 19.38 -6.16 7.16
CA THR A 66 20.69 -6.57 6.64
C THR A 66 21.21 -5.56 5.63
N GLU A 67 22.53 -5.52 5.44
CA GLU A 67 23.16 -4.69 4.41
C GLU A 67 22.66 -5.06 3.00
N GLU A 68 22.49 -6.37 2.75
CA GLU A 68 21.95 -6.88 1.50
C GLU A 68 20.52 -6.39 1.23
N TYR A 69 19.67 -6.35 2.26
CA TYR A 69 18.33 -5.77 2.16
C TYR A 69 18.39 -4.29 1.80
N LEU A 70 19.26 -3.52 2.46
CA LEU A 70 19.42 -2.09 2.18
C LEU A 70 19.90 -1.85 0.74
N ARG A 71 20.86 -2.66 0.27
CA ARG A 71 21.34 -2.61 -1.12
C ARG A 71 20.21 -2.94 -2.10
N ARG A 72 19.49 -4.05 -1.90
CA ARG A 72 18.39 -4.48 -2.77
C ARG A 72 17.25 -3.45 -2.82
N LYS A 73 16.91 -2.85 -1.67
CA LYS A 73 15.92 -1.76 -1.56
C LYS A 73 16.34 -0.55 -2.38
N ARG A 74 17.60 -0.11 -2.30
CA ARG A 74 18.14 1.01 -3.09
C ARG A 74 18.10 0.73 -4.59
N GLU A 75 18.61 -0.43 -5.02
CA GLU A 75 18.62 -0.82 -6.43
C GLU A 75 17.22 -0.87 -7.04
N ALA A 76 16.25 -1.42 -6.30
CA ALA A 76 14.85 -1.44 -6.73
C ALA A 76 14.25 -0.03 -6.83
N ALA A 77 14.56 0.85 -5.87
CA ALA A 77 14.10 2.25 -5.89
C ALA A 77 14.65 3.00 -7.11
N GLU A 78 15.96 2.94 -7.33
CA GLU A 78 16.61 3.57 -8.48
C GLU A 78 16.09 3.02 -9.81
N ALA A 79 15.89 1.71 -9.91
CA ALA A 79 15.30 1.10 -11.10
C ALA A 79 13.88 1.62 -11.36
N LEU A 80 13.05 1.75 -10.33
CA LEU A 80 11.69 2.26 -10.47
C LEU A 80 11.67 3.75 -10.81
N ILE A 81 12.56 4.56 -10.23
CA ILE A 81 12.73 5.97 -10.58
C ILE A 81 13.14 6.13 -12.05
N ARG A 82 14.13 5.36 -12.53
CA ARG A 82 14.55 5.37 -13.94
C ARG A 82 13.42 5.04 -14.92
N ARG A 83 12.46 4.21 -14.50
CA ARG A 83 11.27 3.89 -15.30
C ARG A 83 10.31 5.06 -15.33
N ALA A 84 10.00 5.64 -14.16
CA ALA A 84 9.15 6.82 -14.06
C ALA A 84 9.73 8.04 -14.81
N GLU A 85 11.05 8.17 -14.90
CA GLU A 85 11.72 9.25 -15.64
C GLU A 85 11.45 9.20 -17.15
N LYS A 86 11.06 8.05 -17.71
CA LYS A 86 10.60 7.96 -19.11
C LYS A 86 9.30 8.71 -19.35
N ILE A 87 8.48 8.86 -18.30
CA ILE A 87 7.19 9.58 -18.31
C ILE A 87 7.37 11.02 -17.84
N ILE A 88 8.22 11.23 -16.84
CA ILE A 88 8.54 12.54 -16.25
C ILE A 88 10.03 12.82 -16.48
N PRO A 89 10.42 13.38 -17.64
CA PRO A 89 11.83 13.57 -17.99
C PRO A 89 12.56 14.44 -16.97
N GLY A 90 13.77 14.00 -16.58
CA GLY A 90 14.60 14.71 -15.61
C GLY A 90 14.20 14.50 -14.14
N LEU A 91 13.20 13.65 -13.85
CA LEU A 91 12.70 13.39 -12.49
C LEU A 91 13.84 13.16 -11.48
N SER A 92 14.82 12.31 -11.81
CA SER A 92 15.91 11.95 -10.89
C SER A 92 16.77 13.14 -10.44
N LYS A 93 16.88 14.19 -11.27
CA LYS A 93 17.68 15.39 -10.96
C LYS A 93 17.00 16.32 -9.96
N HIS A 94 15.68 16.19 -9.82
CA HIS A 94 14.84 17.06 -9.00
C HIS A 94 14.48 16.44 -7.65
N ILE A 95 14.98 15.25 -7.33
CA ILE A 95 14.67 14.55 -6.07
C ILE A 95 15.39 15.22 -4.91
N ILE A 96 14.63 15.81 -4.00
CA ILE A 96 15.13 16.39 -2.74
C ILE A 96 14.91 15.46 -1.53
N VAL A 97 13.90 14.59 -1.61
CA VAL A 97 13.60 13.57 -0.59
C VAL A 97 13.22 12.27 -1.29
N SER A 98 13.75 11.15 -0.81
CA SER A 98 13.40 9.81 -1.30
C SER A 98 13.37 8.80 -0.15
N ASP A 99 12.29 8.02 -0.07
CA ASP A 99 12.22 6.79 0.72
C ASP A 99 11.48 5.71 -0.08
N ALA A 100 11.60 4.47 0.34
CA ALA A 100 10.89 3.35 -0.26
C ALA A 100 10.31 2.40 0.80
N ALA A 101 9.27 1.67 0.43
CA ALA A 101 8.70 0.59 1.24
C ALA A 101 8.75 -0.71 0.43
N THR A 102 9.19 -1.79 1.07
CA THR A 102 9.23 -3.14 0.50
C THR A 102 8.14 -4.01 1.13
N PRO A 103 7.90 -5.23 0.62
CA PRO A 103 7.03 -6.20 1.30
C PRO A 103 7.43 -6.45 2.76
N LYS A 104 8.74 -6.51 3.06
CA LYS A 104 9.26 -6.60 4.43
C LYS A 104 8.94 -5.36 5.29
N THR A 105 8.84 -4.18 4.66
CA THR A 105 8.39 -2.95 5.33
C THR A 105 6.92 -3.07 5.71
N PHE A 106 6.07 -3.49 4.77
CA PHE A 106 4.65 -3.67 5.04
C PHE A 106 4.40 -4.70 6.14
N GLU A 107 5.00 -5.88 6.07
CA GLU A 107 4.88 -6.90 7.12
C GLU A 107 5.27 -6.36 8.50
N ARG A 108 6.36 -5.59 8.59
CA ARG A 108 6.81 -5.01 9.87
C ARG A 108 5.79 -4.03 10.47
N TYR A 109 5.20 -3.17 9.65
CA TYR A 109 4.36 -2.07 10.14
C TYR A 109 2.87 -2.41 10.20
N THR A 110 2.39 -3.37 9.42
CA THR A 110 0.98 -3.77 9.39
C THR A 110 0.72 -5.14 10.00
N SER A 111 1.78 -5.89 10.34
CA SER A 111 1.71 -7.30 10.75
C SER A 111 1.02 -8.20 9.74
N MET A 112 0.90 -7.75 8.48
CA MET A 112 0.29 -8.54 7.42
C MET A 112 1.32 -9.57 6.92
N PRO A 113 1.00 -10.88 6.92
CA PRO A 113 1.91 -11.90 6.43
C PRO A 113 2.37 -11.60 5.01
N GLU A 114 3.68 -11.74 4.78
CA GLU A 114 4.32 -11.49 3.47
C GLU A 114 4.16 -10.03 2.98
N GLY A 115 3.72 -9.12 3.84
CA GLY A 115 3.45 -7.73 3.49
C GLY A 115 2.32 -7.57 2.47
N ALA A 116 1.39 -8.51 2.40
CA ALA A 116 0.30 -8.52 1.43
C ALA A 116 -0.55 -7.23 1.51
N ILE A 117 -0.78 -6.55 0.40
CA ILE A 117 -1.49 -5.25 0.42
C ILE A 117 -3.03 -5.38 0.48
N TYR A 118 -3.57 -6.58 0.22
CA TYR A 118 -5.00 -6.90 0.28
C TYR A 118 -5.32 -8.12 1.17
N ALA A 119 -4.41 -8.46 2.10
CA ALA A 119 -4.49 -9.65 2.94
C ALA A 119 -4.55 -10.95 2.11
N PHE A 120 -5.64 -11.71 2.20
CA PHE A 120 -5.80 -12.92 1.39
C PHE A 120 -5.95 -12.60 -0.10
N ASP A 121 -5.68 -13.62 -0.93
CA ASP A 121 -5.87 -13.55 -2.37
C ASP A 121 -7.30 -13.13 -2.75
N GLN A 122 -7.46 -12.44 -3.87
CA GLN A 122 -8.75 -11.87 -4.30
C GLN A 122 -9.49 -12.77 -5.30
N SER A 123 -9.05 -14.02 -5.50
CA SER A 123 -9.78 -15.02 -6.27
C SER A 123 -11.08 -15.43 -5.58
N ILE A 124 -12.06 -15.82 -6.40
CA ILE A 124 -13.41 -16.21 -5.99
C ILE A 124 -13.40 -17.39 -4.99
N GLU A 125 -12.42 -18.29 -5.13
CA GLU A 125 -12.29 -19.49 -4.27
C GLU A 125 -11.69 -19.20 -2.90
N THR A 126 -11.14 -17.99 -2.69
CA THR A 126 -10.48 -17.65 -1.43
C THR A 126 -11.51 -17.44 -0.31
N ARG A 127 -11.54 -18.36 0.64
CA ARG A 127 -12.41 -18.26 1.82
C ARG A 127 -11.80 -17.33 2.86
N ARG A 128 -12.58 -16.36 3.32
CA ARG A 128 -12.24 -15.47 4.44
C ARG A 128 -13.00 -15.88 5.69
N PRO A 129 -12.42 -15.71 6.89
CA PRO A 129 -13.16 -15.85 8.12
C PRO A 129 -14.33 -14.87 8.16
N TYR A 130 -15.42 -15.32 8.78
CA TYR A 130 -16.54 -14.46 9.12
C TYR A 130 -16.19 -13.62 10.36
N PHE A 131 -16.86 -12.48 10.55
CA PHE A 131 -16.54 -11.54 11.64
C PHE A 131 -16.82 -12.09 13.05
N LYS A 132 -17.70 -13.10 13.19
CA LYS A 132 -17.97 -13.79 14.46
C LYS A 132 -17.02 -14.96 14.65
N THR A 133 -16.47 -15.07 15.84
CA THR A 133 -15.69 -16.24 16.26
C THR A 133 -16.50 -17.14 17.20
N PRO A 134 -16.09 -18.41 17.41
CA PRO A 134 -16.67 -19.26 18.46
C PRO A 134 -16.44 -18.75 19.89
N ILE A 135 -15.51 -17.80 20.10
CA ILE A 135 -15.19 -17.24 21.40
C ILE A 135 -16.11 -16.04 21.66
N LYS A 136 -16.93 -16.12 22.71
CA LYS A 136 -17.84 -15.03 23.08
C LYS A 136 -17.06 -13.75 23.36
N GLY A 137 -17.43 -12.69 22.66
CA GLY A 137 -16.86 -11.35 22.81
C GLY A 137 -15.64 -11.10 21.93
N LEU A 138 -15.18 -12.10 21.16
CA LEU A 138 -14.10 -11.96 20.21
C LEU A 138 -14.66 -11.86 18.78
N TYR A 139 -14.33 -10.76 18.12
CA TYR A 139 -14.74 -10.43 16.76
C TYR A 139 -13.54 -10.15 15.87
N LEU A 140 -13.68 -10.42 14.57
CA LEU A 140 -12.67 -10.15 13.55
C LEU A 140 -13.16 -9.00 12.65
N VAL A 141 -12.26 -8.09 12.30
CA VAL A 141 -12.51 -6.98 11.37
C VAL A 141 -11.29 -6.72 10.50
N GLY A 142 -11.49 -5.98 9.41
CA GLY A 142 -10.41 -5.51 8.55
C GLY A 142 -10.14 -6.42 7.35
N ALA A 143 -8.98 -6.22 6.70
CA ALA A 143 -8.74 -6.72 5.34
C ALA A 143 -8.74 -8.26 5.24
N SER A 144 -8.40 -8.93 6.33
CA SER A 144 -8.39 -10.39 6.44
C SER A 144 -9.78 -10.99 6.75
N THR A 145 -10.81 -10.17 6.95
CA THR A 145 -12.17 -10.60 7.27
C THR A 145 -13.09 -10.27 6.11
N PHE A 146 -14.25 -10.93 6.01
CA PHE A 146 -15.32 -10.50 5.10
C PHE A 146 -15.63 -8.99 5.29
N PRO A 147 -15.80 -8.20 4.21
CA PRO A 147 -15.86 -8.62 2.80
C PRO A 147 -14.51 -8.75 2.08
N GLY A 148 -13.42 -8.15 2.57
CA GLY A 148 -12.12 -8.28 1.94
C GLY A 148 -11.17 -7.10 2.18
N GLY A 149 -10.18 -6.96 1.31
CA GLY A 149 -9.15 -5.92 1.39
C GLY A 149 -9.55 -4.61 0.70
N GLY A 150 -8.80 -3.55 1.00
CA GLY A 150 -9.08 -2.19 0.50
C GLY A 150 -9.87 -1.36 1.51
N VAL A 151 -9.75 -0.03 1.42
CA VAL A 151 -10.31 0.91 2.40
C VAL A 151 -11.83 0.74 2.54
N GLU A 152 -12.54 0.64 1.43
CA GLU A 152 -13.99 0.44 1.39
C GLU A 152 -14.41 -0.87 2.10
N ALA A 153 -13.82 -1.99 1.70
CA ALA A 153 -14.15 -3.30 2.26
C ALA A 153 -13.83 -3.40 3.76
N VAL A 154 -12.71 -2.80 4.19
CA VAL A 154 -12.33 -2.71 5.60
C VAL A 154 -13.33 -1.89 6.41
N ALA A 155 -13.80 -0.76 5.87
CA ALA A 155 -14.82 0.06 6.52
C ALA A 155 -16.15 -0.70 6.66
N ILE A 156 -16.58 -1.38 5.59
CA ILE A 156 -17.78 -2.23 5.61
C ILE A 156 -17.64 -3.34 6.67
N SER A 157 -16.48 -4.00 6.75
CA SER A 157 -16.20 -5.02 7.77
C SER A 157 -16.42 -4.50 9.19
N GLY A 158 -15.91 -3.28 9.47
CA GLY A 158 -16.11 -2.61 10.76
C GLY A 158 -17.58 -2.28 11.05
N ILE A 159 -18.31 -1.77 10.06
CA ILE A 159 -19.75 -1.44 10.20
C ILE A 159 -20.57 -2.70 10.50
N ILE A 160 -20.33 -3.80 9.77
CA ILE A 160 -21.02 -5.07 9.99
C ILE A 160 -20.80 -5.55 11.44
N CYS A 161 -19.55 -5.53 11.90
CA CYS A 161 -19.20 -5.93 13.26
C CYS A 161 -19.86 -5.03 14.31
N ALA A 162 -19.79 -3.70 14.15
CA ALA A 162 -20.37 -2.75 15.08
C ALA A 162 -21.90 -2.87 15.20
N ASN A 163 -22.58 -3.13 14.09
CA ASN A 163 -24.04 -3.36 14.07
C ASN A 163 -24.40 -4.63 14.86
N ASP A 164 -23.63 -5.70 14.72
CA ASP A 164 -23.87 -6.93 15.47
C ASP A 164 -23.68 -6.75 16.97
N ILE A 165 -22.59 -6.08 17.37
CA ILE A 165 -22.29 -5.78 18.78
C ILE A 165 -23.37 -4.87 19.39
N SER A 166 -23.83 -3.86 18.66
CA SER A 166 -24.83 -2.91 19.15
C SER A 166 -26.23 -3.52 19.29
N GLY A 167 -26.54 -4.57 18.51
CA GLY A 167 -27.76 -5.36 18.63
C GLY A 167 -27.68 -6.48 19.70
N TRP A 168 -26.55 -6.63 20.38
CA TRP A 168 -26.29 -7.78 21.23
C TRP A 168 -26.94 -7.63 22.61
N ARG A 169 -28.06 -8.33 22.82
CA ARG A 169 -28.71 -8.43 24.14
C ARG A 169 -28.12 -9.61 24.91
N ILE A 170 -27.26 -9.34 25.89
CA ILE A 170 -26.82 -10.36 26.85
C ILE A 170 -27.99 -10.63 27.79
N LYS A 171 -28.67 -11.78 27.66
CA LYS A 171 -29.43 -12.34 28.78
C LYS A 171 -28.41 -12.82 29.81
N ALA A 172 -28.46 -12.25 31.01
CA ALA A 172 -27.77 -12.81 32.17
C ALA A 172 -28.27 -14.24 32.38
N VAL A 173 -27.33 -15.18 32.50
CA VAL A 173 -27.59 -16.54 33.00
C VAL A 173 -27.47 -16.49 34.52
#